data_AF-A0A9D6J4Y9-F1
#
_entry.id   AF-A0A9D6J4Y9-F1
#
_cell.length_a   1.000
_cell.length_b   1.000
_cell.length_c   1.000
_cell.angle_alpha   90.00
_cell.angle_beta   90.00
_cell.angle_gamma   90.00
#
_symmetry.space_group_name_H-M   'P 1'
#
loop_
_entity.id
_entity.type
_entity.pdbx_description
1 polymer ?
#
loop_
_entity_poly.entity_id
_entity_poly.type
_entity_poly.pdbx_seq_one_letter_code
_entity_poly.pdbx_strand_id
1 'polypeptide(L)'
;MGSNVNLGAGTKLSNLKNDGTEVTVRVEENTIKTGMRKFGAILGDGSMLGCNSVTNPGTVMGQDAWVYPNATISGFFPSKCIVKLKQKIETVCRA
;
A
#
# COMPACT_ATOMS: atom_id res chain seq x y z
N MET A 1 -3.12 -11.18 5.77
CA MET A 1 -4.08 -10.07 5.97
C MET A 1 -4.75 -10.32 7.30
N GLY A 2 -5.01 -9.27 8.07
CA GLY A 2 -5.78 -9.34 9.31
C GLY A 2 -7.27 -9.56 9.07
N SER A 3 -8.01 -9.64 10.17
CA SER A 3 -9.47 -9.64 10.22
C SER A 3 -10.07 -8.31 9.76
N ASN A 4 -11.26 -8.36 9.16
CA ASN A 4 -12.02 -7.19 8.72
C ASN A 4 -11.27 -6.23 7.78
N VAL A 5 -10.31 -6.74 7.00
CA VAL A 5 -9.65 -5.96 5.95
C VAL A 5 -10.61 -5.78 4.77
N ASN A 6 -10.72 -4.55 4.27
CA ASN A 6 -11.47 -4.24 3.05
C ASN A 6 -10.51 -3.90 1.90
N LEU A 7 -10.64 -4.63 0.79
CA LEU A 7 -9.93 -4.36 -0.46
C LEU A 7 -10.91 -3.81 -1.48
N GLY A 8 -10.81 -2.51 -1.76
CA GLY A 8 -11.62 -1.84 -2.77
C GLY A 8 -11.39 -2.45 -4.15
N ALA A 9 -12.38 -2.32 -5.04
CA ALA A 9 -12.32 -2.86 -6.39
C ALA A 9 -11.04 -2.43 -7.12
N GLY A 10 -10.36 -3.38 -7.75
CA GLY A 10 -9.12 -3.12 -8.48
C GLY A 10 -7.89 -2.84 -7.60
N THR A 11 -7.95 -3.07 -6.29
CA THR A 11 -6.76 -3.02 -5.42
C THR A 11 -5.73 -4.06 -5.86
N LYS A 12 -4.45 -3.66 -5.97
CA LYS A 12 -3.36 -4.53 -6.43
C LYS A 12 -2.30 -4.64 -5.35
N LEU A 13 -1.97 -5.88 -4.98
CA LEU A 13 -0.91 -6.17 -4.04
C LEU A 13 0.31 -6.73 -4.80
N SER A 14 1.23 -5.84 -5.18
CA SER A 14 2.45 -6.27 -5.87
C SER A 14 3.34 -7.06 -4.90
N ASN A 15 3.90 -8.16 -5.38
CA ASN A 15 4.72 -9.05 -4.57
C ASN A 15 6.12 -9.31 -5.12
N LEU A 16 6.48 -8.75 -6.27
CA LEU A 16 7.78 -8.96 -6.90
C LEU A 16 8.37 -7.59 -7.30
N LYS A 17 9.63 -7.34 -6.94
CA LYS A 17 10.36 -6.17 -7.43
C LYS A 17 10.69 -6.36 -8.92
N ASN A 18 10.66 -5.29 -9.69
CA ASN A 18 10.93 -5.34 -11.14
C ASN A 18 12.35 -5.83 -11.46
N ASP A 19 13.31 -5.55 -10.58
CA ASP A 19 14.69 -6.02 -10.69
C ASP A 19 14.88 -7.49 -10.24
N GLY A 20 13.82 -8.14 -9.76
CA GLY A 20 13.84 -9.51 -9.29
C GLY A 20 14.62 -9.76 -7.99
N THR A 21 15.11 -8.70 -7.33
CA THR A 21 15.89 -8.78 -6.09
C THR A 21 15.01 -9.13 -4.89
N GLU A 22 15.67 -9.45 -3.77
CA GLU A 22 15.00 -9.69 -2.48
C GLU A 22 14.12 -8.51 -2.08
N VAL A 23 12.87 -8.78 -1.68
CA VAL A 23 11.97 -7.75 -1.15
C VAL A 23 12.44 -7.33 0.24
N THR A 24 12.40 -6.02 0.49
CA THR A 24 12.77 -5.43 1.79
C THR A 24 11.61 -4.59 2.31
N VAL A 25 11.43 -4.58 3.64
CA VAL A 25 10.44 -3.75 4.32
C VAL A 25 11.17 -2.52 4.89
N ARG A 26 10.69 -1.32 4.55
CA ARG A 26 11.22 -0.07 5.09
C ARG A 26 10.35 0.41 6.24
N VAL A 27 10.95 0.56 7.43
CA VAL A 27 10.31 1.05 8.65
C VAL A 27 11.17 2.20 9.17
N GLU A 28 10.68 3.43 9.05
CA GLU A 28 11.44 4.64 9.41
C GLU A 28 12.83 4.66 8.73
N GLU A 29 13.91 4.72 9.50
CA GLU A 29 15.29 4.68 9.00
C GLU A 29 15.83 3.24 8.81
N ASN A 30 15.05 2.23 9.20
CA ASN A 30 15.45 0.84 9.14
C ASN A 30 14.97 0.14 7.87
N THR A 31 15.82 -0.72 7.32
CA THR A 31 15.47 -1.64 6.23
C THR A 31 15.59 -3.07 6.71
N ILE A 32 14.47 -3.79 6.71
CA ILE A 32 14.37 -5.17 7.13
C ILE A 32 14.38 -6.07 5.90
N LYS A 33 15.31 -7.02 5.86
CA LYS A 33 15.38 -8.07 4.85
C LYS A 33 14.31 -9.11 5.11
N THR A 34 13.55 -9.47 4.07
CA THR A 34 12.48 -10.49 4.21
C THR A 34 13.00 -11.91 3.98
N GLY A 35 14.19 -12.06 3.37
CA GLY A 35 14.71 -13.32 2.85
C GLY A 35 13.94 -13.84 1.62
N MET A 36 12.99 -13.08 1.09
CA MET A 36 12.06 -13.54 0.06
C MET A 36 12.20 -12.73 -1.22
N ARG A 37 12.29 -13.43 -2.36
CA ARG A 37 12.18 -12.81 -3.69
C ARG A 37 10.75 -12.31 -3.98
N LYS A 38 9.74 -13.01 -3.46
CA LYS A 38 8.33 -12.63 -3.58
C LYS A 38 7.72 -12.36 -2.21
N PHE A 39 7.37 -11.12 -1.94
CA PHE A 39 6.72 -10.69 -0.69
C PHE A 39 5.79 -9.52 -1.00
N GLY A 40 4.50 -9.70 -0.71
CA GLY A 40 3.45 -8.74 -1.01
C GLY A 40 3.36 -7.62 0.03
N ALA A 41 2.24 -7.57 0.74
CA ALA A 41 2.00 -6.62 1.81
C ALA A 41 1.48 -7.30 3.08
N ILE A 42 1.77 -6.71 4.23
CA ILE A 42 1.15 -7.03 5.52
C ILE A 42 0.07 -5.99 5.78
N LEU A 43 -1.17 -6.44 5.97
CA LEU A 43 -2.32 -5.58 6.26
C LEU A 43 -2.85 -5.95 7.64
N GLY A 44 -2.80 -5.02 8.59
CA GLY A 44 -3.33 -5.18 9.95
C GLY A 44 -4.86 -5.25 9.98
N ASP A 45 -5.40 -5.68 11.11
CA ASP A 45 -6.85 -5.78 11.31
C ASP A 45 -7.55 -4.46 11.01
N GLY A 46 -8.73 -4.51 10.38
CA GLY A 46 -9.52 -3.31 10.07
C GLY A 46 -8.91 -2.39 9.00
N SER A 47 -7.82 -2.78 8.33
CA SER A 47 -7.24 -1.97 7.25
C SER A 47 -8.20 -1.82 6.08
N MET A 48 -8.26 -0.62 5.49
CA MET A 48 -9.13 -0.36 4.34
C MET A 48 -8.32 0.23 3.18
N LEU A 49 -8.38 -0.42 2.03
CA LEU A 49 -7.73 0.02 0.81
C LEU A 49 -8.78 0.48 -0.19
N GLY A 50 -8.73 1.75 -0.60
CA GLY A 50 -9.65 2.32 -1.58
C GLY A 50 -9.49 1.70 -2.97
N CYS A 51 -10.50 1.88 -3.83
CA CYS A 51 -10.49 1.35 -5.19
C CYS A 51 -9.25 1.78 -5.98
N ASN A 52 -8.72 0.88 -6.80
CA ASN A 52 -7.52 1.08 -7.61
C ASN A 52 -6.25 1.48 -6.82
N SER A 53 -6.21 1.26 -5.51
CA SER A 53 -4.97 1.40 -4.74
C SER A 53 -3.96 0.30 -5.09
N VAL A 54 -2.68 0.59 -4.90
CA VAL A 54 -1.58 -0.35 -5.15
C VAL A 54 -0.64 -0.36 -3.96
N THR A 55 -0.34 -1.54 -3.43
CA THR A 55 0.77 -1.72 -2.48
C THR A 55 1.99 -2.25 -3.21
N ASN A 56 3.12 -1.57 -3.09
CA ASN A 56 4.39 -2.09 -3.57
C ASN A 56 4.88 -3.26 -2.69
N PRO A 57 5.77 -4.13 -3.21
CA PRO A 57 6.34 -5.22 -2.42
C PRO A 57 6.99 -4.70 -1.13
N GLY A 58 6.68 -5.33 0.00
CA GLY A 58 7.21 -4.93 1.31
C GLY A 58 6.39 -3.87 2.03
N THR A 59 5.18 -3.54 1.55
CA THR A 59 4.29 -2.60 2.25
C THR A 59 3.72 -3.21 3.52
N VAL A 60 3.71 -2.46 4.62
CA VAL A 60 3.16 -2.87 5.90
C VAL A 60 2.18 -1.81 6.39
N MET A 61 0.95 -2.21 6.67
CA MET A 61 -0.09 -1.36 7.23
C MET A 61 -0.47 -1.85 8.62
N GLY A 62 -0.42 -0.95 9.60
CA GLY A 62 -0.87 -1.19 10.97
C GLY A 62 -2.39 -1.41 11.06
N GLN A 63 -2.85 -1.71 12.26
CA GLN A 63 -4.28 -1.89 12.54
C GLN A 63 -5.06 -0.61 12.25
N ASP A 64 -6.23 -0.73 11.63
CA ASP A 64 -7.11 0.39 11.25
C ASP A 64 -6.41 1.46 10.38
N ALA A 65 -5.40 1.07 9.60
CA ALA A 65 -4.74 1.95 8.64
C ALA A 65 -5.50 1.97 7.31
N TRP A 66 -5.79 3.16 6.79
CA TRP A 66 -6.62 3.35 5.60
C TRP A 66 -5.85 4.02 4.47
N VAL A 67 -6.15 3.63 3.24
CA VAL A 67 -5.55 4.17 2.02
C VAL A 67 -6.65 4.66 1.10
N TYR A 68 -6.55 5.91 0.66
CA TYR A 68 -7.52 6.47 -0.29
C TYR A 68 -7.44 5.81 -1.67
N PRO A 69 -8.53 5.86 -2.46
CA PRO A 69 -8.53 5.35 -3.83
C PRO A 69 -7.41 5.94 -4.69
N ASN A 70 -7.00 5.18 -5.70
CA ASN A 70 -5.98 5.57 -6.70
C ASN A 70 -4.59 5.90 -6.13
N ALA A 71 -4.29 5.51 -4.88
CA ALA A 71 -2.97 5.71 -4.27
C ALA A 71 -2.05 4.49 -4.48
N THR A 72 -0.78 4.75 -4.82
CA THR A 72 0.30 3.76 -4.81
C THR A 72 1.18 3.99 -3.59
N ILE A 73 1.35 2.98 -2.74
CA ILE A 73 2.02 3.12 -1.44
C ILE A 73 3.18 2.12 -1.27
N SER A 74 4.17 2.51 -0.47
CA SER A 74 5.36 1.73 -0.14
C SER A 74 5.78 1.97 1.31
N GLY A 75 6.32 0.95 1.97
CA GLY A 75 6.88 1.07 3.31
C GLY A 75 5.87 0.82 4.42
N PHE A 76 6.16 1.36 5.60
CA PHE A 76 5.36 1.17 6.81
C PHE A 76 4.38 2.32 7.06
N PHE A 77 3.13 1.97 7.38
CA PHE A 77 2.07 2.88 7.80
C PHE A 77 1.59 2.49 9.20
N PRO A 78 1.62 3.39 10.20
CA PRO A 78 1.26 3.06 11.57
C PRO A 78 -0.23 2.79 11.73
N SER A 79 -0.61 2.22 12.87
CA SER A 79 -2.02 1.99 13.19
C SER A 79 -2.82 3.29 13.25
N LYS A 80 -4.11 3.23 12.92
CA LYS A 80 -5.07 4.35 12.99
C LYS A 80 -4.66 5.57 12.17
N CYS A 81 -4.01 5.37 11.02
CA CYS A 81 -3.64 6.45 10.11
C CYS A 81 -4.45 6.43 8.81
N ILE A 82 -4.52 7.57 8.12
CA ILE A 82 -5.10 7.66 6.78
C ILE A 82 -4.04 8.16 5.80
N VAL A 83 -3.72 7.34 4.80
CA VAL A 83 -2.84 7.67 3.68
C VAL A 83 -3.68 8.29 2.56
N LYS A 84 -3.42 9.57 2.27
CA LYS A 84 -4.19 10.35 1.29
C LYS A 84 -3.29 10.78 0.13
N LEU A 85 -3.67 10.41 -1.08
CA LEU A 85 -3.15 11.05 -2.29
C LEU A 85 -4.00 12.29 -2.57
N LYS A 86 -3.39 13.49 -2.52
CA LYS A 86 -4.08 14.74 -2.87
C LYS A 86 -3.84 15.04 -4.35
N GLN A 87 -4.90 14.93 -5.16
CA GLN A 87 -4.89 15.33 -6.57
C GLN A 87 -5.85 16.50 -6.76
N LYS A 88 -5.54 17.38 -7.72
CA LYS A 88 -6.43 18.45 -8.14
C LYS A 88 -7.07 18.03 -9.46
N ILE A 89 -8.39 18.00 -9.50
CA ILE A 89 -9.15 17.76 -10.73
C ILE A 89 -9.44 19.14 -11.34
N GLU A 90 -9.12 19.31 -12.61
CA GLU A 90 -9.40 20.53 -13.37
C GLU A 90 -10.27 20.20 -14.57
N THR A 91 -11.24 21.05 -14.86
CA THR A 91 -12.11 20.93 -16.03
C THR A 91 -11.65 21.92 -17.08
N VAL A 92 -11.28 21.42 -18.26
CA VAL A 92 -10.89 22.23 -19.41
C VAL A 92 -11.86 21.95 -20.56
N CYS A 93 -12.64 22.95 -20.96
CA CYS A 93 -13.50 22.86 -22.15
C CYS A 93 -12.64 22.96 -23.40
N ARG A 94 -12.88 22.08 -24.38
CA ARG A 94 -12.20 22.12 -25.68
C ARG A 94 -12.88 23.16 -26.57
N ALA A 95 -12.08 23.89 -27.36
CA ALA A 95 -12.56 24.71 -28.46
C ALA A 95 -12.97 23.85 -29.66
#